data_AF-A0A7C6HYQ4-F1
#
_entry.id   AF-A0A7C6HYQ4-F1
#
_cell.length_a   1.000
_cell.length_b   1.000
_cell.length_c   1.000
_cell.angle_alpha   90.00
_cell.angle_beta   90.00
_cell.angle_gamma   90.00
#
_symmetry.space_group_name_H-M   'P 1'
#
loop_
_entity.id
_entity.type
_entity.pdbx_description
1 polymer ?
#
loop_
_entity_poly.entity_id
_entity_poly.type
_entity_poly.pdbx_seq_one_letter_code
_entity_poly.pdbx_strand_id
1 'polypeptide(L)'
;MKQKTTITQHIQHESTKKISFIARSVKKEFSSKQLTSYSGLSVISDFIKCNGIYKQFDTLFTTTRHGASRFCTAQVLSGILLASLCGVRRLSRIANFTFDALVGRLLDLPKNIDENTISRHLGNLGERGARVLHDFLLSFTASQAEHCGLSRITLDCDSTVFMAYGNQQVFHVYVFIN
;
A
#
# COMPACT_ATOMS: atom_id res chain seq x y z
N MET A 1 -33.32 39.13 38.47
CA MET A 1 -32.98 38.92 37.05
C MET A 1 -31.79 37.95 36.96
N LYS A 2 -31.98 36.75 36.41
CA LYS A 2 -30.89 35.77 36.23
C LYS A 2 -30.20 36.05 34.89
N GLN A 3 -28.92 36.42 34.92
CA GLN A 3 -28.11 36.58 33.70
C GLN A 3 -27.86 35.20 33.09
N LYS A 4 -28.27 35.01 31.83
CA LYS A 4 -27.91 33.84 31.03
C LYS A 4 -26.51 34.06 30.45
N THR A 5 -25.53 33.35 30.96
CA THR A 5 -24.20 33.28 30.37
C THR A 5 -24.23 32.30 29.21
N THR A 6 -24.18 32.82 27.98
CA THR A 6 -24.04 32.01 26.77
C THR A 6 -22.57 31.61 26.63
N ILE A 7 -22.28 30.32 26.78
CA ILE A 7 -20.96 29.75 26.51
C ILE A 7 -20.87 29.50 25.00
N THR A 8 -20.17 30.38 24.29
CA THR A 8 -19.82 30.16 22.88
C THR A 8 -18.72 29.12 22.82
N GLN A 9 -19.06 27.88 22.49
CA GLN A 9 -18.08 26.84 22.18
C GLN A 9 -17.44 27.17 20.83
N HIS A 10 -16.18 27.59 20.86
CA HIS A 10 -15.34 27.65 19.66
C HIS A 10 -15.01 26.22 19.23
N ILE A 11 -15.80 25.67 18.30
CA ILE A 11 -15.42 24.47 17.56
C ILE A 11 -14.32 24.90 16.59
N GLN A 12 -13.05 24.66 16.94
CA GLN A 12 -11.95 24.75 15.99
C GLN A 12 -12.13 23.63 14.95
N HIS A 13 -12.56 24.01 13.75
CA HIS A 13 -12.49 23.13 12.59
C HIS A 13 -11.01 23.02 12.19
N GLU A 14 -10.29 22.04 12.73
CA GLU A 14 -8.98 21.68 12.19
C GLU A 14 -9.17 21.19 10.75
N SER A 15 -8.67 21.97 9.78
CA SER A 15 -8.68 21.57 8.38
C SER A 15 -7.77 20.37 8.17
N THR A 16 -8.36 19.18 8.10
CA THR A 16 -7.64 17.93 7.86
C THR A 16 -7.18 17.89 6.40
N LYS A 17 -5.91 18.24 6.15
CA LYS A 17 -5.32 18.16 4.81
C LYS A 17 -4.90 16.71 4.51
N LYS A 18 -5.32 16.15 3.38
CA LYS A 18 -4.84 14.83 2.92
C LYS A 18 -3.41 14.93 2.40
N ILE A 19 -2.58 13.94 2.70
CA ILE A 19 -1.25 13.77 2.09
C ILE A 19 -1.36 12.68 1.04
N SER A 20 -0.93 12.99 -0.17
CA SER A 20 -0.79 12.05 -1.27
C SER A 20 0.63 12.06 -1.81
N PHE A 21 1.01 11.03 -2.55
CA PHE A 21 2.28 10.99 -3.28
C PHE A 21 2.10 10.57 -4.73
N ILE A 22 3.06 10.96 -5.57
CA ILE A 22 3.12 10.55 -6.96
C ILE A 22 4.48 9.89 -7.19
N ALA A 23 4.46 8.59 -7.53
CA ALA A 23 5.67 7.88 -7.88
C ALA A 23 6.34 8.48 -9.13
N ARG A 24 7.66 8.62 -9.07
CA ARG A 24 8.47 9.21 -10.13
C ARG A 24 9.08 8.14 -11.01
N SER A 25 9.26 8.48 -12.28
CA SER A 25 10.18 7.75 -13.15
C SER A 25 11.57 8.35 -12.99
N VAL A 26 12.60 7.51 -13.10
CA VAL A 26 14.00 7.93 -13.00
C VAL A 26 14.67 7.71 -14.35
N LYS A 27 15.44 8.70 -14.81
CA LYS A 27 16.22 8.60 -16.05
C LYS A 27 17.26 7.48 -15.90
N LYS A 28 17.32 6.59 -16.89
CA LYS A 28 18.21 5.43 -16.91
C LYS A 28 19.49 5.83 -17.66
N GLU A 29 20.57 6.04 -16.92
CA GLU A 29 21.87 6.43 -17.48
C GLU A 29 22.99 5.62 -16.81
N PHE A 30 24.05 5.34 -17.57
CA PHE A 30 25.28 4.77 -17.02
C PHE A 30 26.15 5.89 -16.48
N SER A 31 26.44 5.85 -15.17
CA SER A 31 27.29 6.82 -14.49
C SER A 31 28.12 6.12 -13.42
N SER A 32 29.35 6.59 -13.20
CA SER A 32 30.23 6.12 -12.11
C SER A 32 29.87 6.72 -10.74
N LYS A 33 28.86 7.58 -10.67
CA LYS A 33 28.39 8.25 -9.44
C LYS A 33 27.03 7.68 -9.02
N GLN A 34 26.80 7.59 -7.71
CA GLN A 34 25.52 7.13 -7.11
C GLN A 34 25.09 5.72 -7.56
N LEU A 35 26.03 4.77 -7.47
CA LEU A 35 25.76 3.36 -7.73
C LEU A 35 24.71 2.83 -6.76
N THR A 36 23.75 2.08 -7.29
CA THR A 36 22.71 1.40 -6.53
C THR A 36 22.73 -0.09 -6.89
N SER A 37 22.56 -0.95 -5.89
CA SER A 37 22.37 -2.39 -6.11
C SER A 37 20.96 -2.72 -6.61
N TYR A 38 20.08 -1.72 -6.72
CA TYR A 38 18.66 -1.90 -6.99
C TYR A 38 18.23 -1.31 -8.34
N SER A 39 19.15 -1.16 -9.31
CA SER A 39 18.88 -0.53 -10.62
C SER A 39 17.67 -1.12 -11.36
N GLY A 40 17.44 -2.43 -11.23
CA GLY A 40 16.27 -3.13 -11.78
C GLY A 40 14.92 -2.62 -11.26
N LEU A 41 14.89 -1.99 -10.07
CA LEU A 41 13.67 -1.39 -9.53
C LEU A 41 13.12 -0.27 -10.40
N SER A 42 13.93 0.39 -11.22
CA SER A 42 13.44 1.42 -12.12
C SER A 42 12.39 0.86 -13.09
N VAL A 43 12.68 -0.29 -13.71
CA VAL A 43 11.77 -0.98 -14.64
C VAL A 43 10.55 -1.54 -13.92
N ILE A 44 10.76 -2.15 -12.75
CA ILE A 44 9.68 -2.70 -11.93
C ILE A 44 8.75 -1.60 -11.42
N SER A 45 9.30 -0.46 -11.02
CA SER A 45 8.50 0.68 -10.57
C SER A 45 7.71 1.31 -11.72
N ASP A 46 8.27 1.37 -12.94
CA ASP A 46 7.53 1.78 -14.13
C ASP A 46 6.33 0.84 -14.37
N PHE A 47 6.54 -0.48 -14.28
CA PHE A 47 5.47 -1.47 -14.38
C PHE A 47 4.38 -1.29 -13.32
N ILE A 48 4.76 -1.15 -12.04
CA ILE A 48 3.83 -0.92 -10.92
C ILE A 48 3.02 0.36 -11.14
N LYS A 49 3.67 1.41 -11.66
CA LYS A 49 3.03 2.68 -12.00
C LYS A 49 2.04 2.55 -13.16
N CYS A 50 2.41 1.84 -14.23
CA CYS A 50 1.55 1.59 -15.39
C CYS A 50 0.29 0.80 -15.01
N ASN A 51 0.41 -0.16 -14.08
CA ASN A 51 -0.73 -0.90 -13.53
C ASN A 51 -1.52 -0.11 -12.47
N GLY A 52 -1.17 1.16 -12.22
CA GLY A 52 -1.91 2.05 -11.33
C GLY A 52 -1.81 1.71 -9.83
N ILE A 53 -0.95 0.76 -9.43
CA ILE A 53 -0.87 0.25 -8.05
C ILE A 53 -0.55 1.37 -7.05
N TYR A 54 0.40 2.25 -7.37
CA TYR A 54 0.72 3.39 -6.49
C TYR A 54 -0.47 4.33 -6.28
N LYS A 55 -1.25 4.58 -7.33
CA LYS A 55 -2.47 5.40 -7.26
C LYS A 55 -3.56 4.71 -6.44
N GLN A 56 -3.69 3.39 -6.58
CA GLN A 56 -4.62 2.59 -5.79
C GLN A 56 -4.24 2.62 -4.31
N PHE A 57 -2.96 2.48 -3.96
CA PHE A 57 -2.51 2.62 -2.58
C PHE A 57 -2.85 4.00 -2.00
N ASP A 58 -2.63 5.08 -2.76
CA ASP A 58 -2.93 6.44 -2.32
C ASP A 58 -4.45 6.65 -2.09
N THR A 59 -5.27 6.04 -2.95
CA THR A 59 -6.73 6.11 -2.86
C THR A 59 -7.27 5.28 -1.69
N LEU A 60 -6.85 4.02 -1.59
CA LEU A 60 -7.34 3.05 -0.60
C LEU A 60 -6.81 3.33 0.81
N PHE A 61 -5.58 3.83 0.93
CA PHE A 61 -4.90 4.08 2.20
C PHE A 61 -4.59 5.57 2.40
N THR A 62 -5.64 6.38 2.26
CA THR A 62 -5.55 7.84 2.44
C THR A 62 -4.98 8.18 3.82
N THR A 63 -4.03 9.12 3.85
CA THR A 63 -3.47 9.63 5.11
C THR A 63 -4.00 11.02 5.40
N THR A 64 -4.68 11.18 6.54
CA THR A 64 -5.00 12.50 7.09
C THR A 64 -3.77 13.09 7.77
N ARG A 65 -3.40 14.32 7.39
CA ARG A 65 -2.30 15.03 8.03
C ARG A 65 -2.74 15.50 9.40
N HIS A 66 -2.13 14.95 10.44
CA HIS A 66 -2.13 15.53 11.77
C HIS A 66 -0.71 16.04 12.04
N GLY A 67 -0.51 17.36 11.98
CA GLY A 67 0.78 18.01 12.23
C GLY A 67 1.89 17.68 11.20
N ALA A 68 3.04 17.23 11.70
CA ALA A 68 4.28 17.05 10.94
C ALA A 68 4.41 15.67 10.25
N SER A 69 3.29 15.01 9.91
CA SER A 69 3.36 13.74 9.15
C SER A 69 4.10 13.97 7.82
N ARG A 70 5.27 13.34 7.68
CA ARG A 70 6.19 13.52 6.54
C ARG A 70 5.94 12.55 5.39
N PHE A 71 5.30 11.42 5.68
CA PHE A 71 5.07 10.33 4.74
C PHE A 71 3.60 9.95 4.76
N CYS A 72 3.00 9.70 3.60
CA CYS A 72 1.69 9.05 3.55
C CYS A 72 1.84 7.53 3.65
N THR A 73 0.79 6.85 4.10
CA THR A 73 0.72 5.39 4.18
C THR A 73 1.00 4.74 2.83
N ALA A 74 0.55 5.35 1.73
CA ALA A 74 0.81 4.84 0.40
C ALA A 74 2.32 4.84 0.05
N GLN A 75 3.10 5.84 0.48
CA GLN A 75 4.57 5.82 0.33
C GLN A 75 5.21 4.69 1.15
N VAL A 76 4.74 4.49 2.39
CA VAL A 76 5.24 3.42 3.27
C VAL A 76 4.95 2.04 2.66
N LEU A 77 3.71 1.80 2.23
CA LEU A 77 3.32 0.54 1.58
C LEU A 77 4.08 0.30 0.27
N SER A 78 4.32 1.36 -0.50
CA SER A 78 5.13 1.29 -1.72
C SER A 78 6.60 0.95 -1.42
N GLY A 79 7.15 1.51 -0.35
CA GLY A 79 8.49 1.16 0.14
C GLY A 79 8.60 -0.31 0.54
N ILE A 80 7.60 -0.83 1.27
CA ILE A 80 7.51 -2.25 1.64
C ILE A 80 7.40 -3.13 0.39
N LEU A 81 6.58 -2.76 -0.58
CA LEU A 81 6.41 -3.49 -1.84
C LEU A 81 7.75 -3.62 -2.59
N LEU A 82 8.42 -2.49 -2.84
CA LEU A 82 9.70 -2.50 -3.55
C LEU A 82 10.79 -3.27 -2.79
N ALA A 83 10.84 -3.13 -1.46
CA ALA A 83 11.78 -3.84 -0.62
C ALA A 83 11.51 -5.36 -0.65
N SER A 84 10.25 -5.77 -0.62
CA SER A 84 9.84 -7.19 -0.69
C SER A 84 10.24 -7.82 -2.02
N LEU A 85 10.09 -7.09 -3.13
CA LEU A 85 10.55 -7.52 -4.46
C LEU A 85 12.08 -7.66 -4.53
N CYS A 86 12.81 -6.93 -3.69
CA CYS A 86 14.27 -7.08 -3.53
C CYS A 86 14.66 -8.15 -2.50
N GLY A 87 13.71 -8.93 -1.96
CA GLY A 87 13.98 -9.95 -0.95
C GLY A 87 14.27 -9.41 0.45
N VAL A 88 13.96 -8.15 0.72
CA VAL A 88 14.15 -7.52 2.04
C VAL A 88 12.93 -7.81 2.93
N ARG A 89 13.13 -8.58 4.02
CA ARG A 89 12.03 -9.13 4.83
C ARG A 89 11.84 -8.54 6.23
N ARG A 90 12.83 -7.81 6.76
CA ARG A 90 12.79 -7.24 8.13
C ARG A 90 12.54 -5.74 8.07
N LEU A 91 11.69 -5.20 8.96
CA LEU A 91 11.35 -3.77 9.00
C LEU A 91 12.59 -2.87 9.11
N SER A 92 13.52 -3.17 10.01
CA SER A 92 14.82 -2.48 10.10
C SER A 92 15.61 -2.47 8.79
N ARG A 93 15.55 -3.56 8.01
CA ARG A 93 16.20 -3.63 6.70
C ARG A 93 15.43 -2.90 5.61
N ILE A 94 14.09 -2.85 5.69
CA ILE A 94 13.27 -2.01 4.81
C ILE A 94 13.59 -0.52 5.07
N ALA A 95 13.73 -0.13 6.33
CA ALA A 95 14.17 1.23 6.68
C ALA A 95 15.53 1.56 6.05
N ASN A 96 16.51 0.65 6.17
CA ASN A 96 17.81 0.79 5.50
C ASN A 96 17.70 0.85 3.97
N PHE A 97 16.83 0.05 3.38
CA PHE A 97 16.56 0.07 1.94
C PHE A 97 16.04 1.44 1.45
N THR A 98 15.21 2.14 2.24
CA THR A 98 14.74 3.48 1.88
C THR A 98 15.81 4.58 1.92
N PHE A 99 17.01 4.30 2.44
CA PHE A 99 18.15 5.23 2.30
C PHE A 99 18.76 5.22 0.90
N ASP A 100 18.51 4.20 0.09
CA ASP A 100 19.05 4.14 -1.27
C ASP A 100 18.49 5.29 -2.12
N ALA A 101 19.39 5.97 -2.83
CA ALA A 101 19.05 7.18 -3.60
C ALA A 101 18.11 6.91 -4.78
N LEU A 102 18.11 5.69 -5.35
CA LEU A 102 17.13 5.32 -6.37
C LEU A 102 15.75 5.13 -5.73
N VAL A 103 15.67 4.39 -4.62
CA VAL A 103 14.41 4.15 -3.90
C VAL A 103 13.77 5.47 -3.45
N GLY A 104 14.57 6.36 -2.85
CA GLY A 104 14.11 7.68 -2.44
C GLY A 104 13.56 8.51 -3.60
N ARG A 105 14.19 8.46 -4.78
CA ARG A 105 13.71 9.14 -5.99
C ARG A 105 12.42 8.52 -6.53
N LEU A 106 12.33 7.19 -6.61
CA LEU A 106 11.16 6.49 -7.13
C LEU A 106 9.89 6.81 -6.33
N LEU A 107 10.02 6.89 -5.00
CA LEU A 107 8.90 7.10 -4.07
C LEU A 107 8.72 8.55 -3.61
N ASP A 108 9.51 9.49 -4.16
CA ASP A 108 9.50 10.92 -3.82
C ASP A 108 9.66 11.16 -2.31
N LEU A 109 10.64 10.46 -1.71
CA LEU A 109 10.87 10.50 -0.26
C LEU A 109 11.72 11.73 0.10
N PRO A 110 11.22 12.66 0.94
CA PRO A 110 12.01 13.80 1.41
C PRO A 110 13.15 13.38 2.35
N LYS A 111 13.02 12.20 2.97
CA LYS A 111 14.00 11.54 3.82
C LYS A 111 13.71 10.03 3.79
N ASN A 112 14.68 9.20 4.16
CA ASN A 112 14.43 7.78 4.41
C ASN A 112 13.30 7.57 5.45
N ILE A 113 12.59 6.46 5.33
CA ILE A 113 11.52 6.07 6.27
C ILE A 113 12.15 5.23 7.37
N ASP A 114 12.01 5.64 8.62
CA ASP A 114 12.51 4.86 9.76
C ASP A 114 11.55 3.73 10.15
N GLU A 115 12.08 2.73 10.88
CA GLU A 115 11.35 1.54 11.30
C GLU A 115 10.12 1.85 12.17
N ASN A 116 10.18 2.86 13.04
CA ASN A 116 9.06 3.24 13.89
C ASN A 116 7.94 3.86 13.05
N THR A 117 8.30 4.68 12.04
CA THR A 117 7.33 5.21 11.08
C THR A 117 6.65 4.07 10.32
N ILE A 118 7.41 3.09 9.79
CA ILE A 118 6.81 1.94 9.09
C ILE A 118 5.84 1.19 10.01
N SER A 119 6.29 0.86 11.23
CA SER A 119 5.51 0.13 12.23
C SER A 119 4.23 0.87 12.60
N ARG A 120 4.30 2.19 12.80
CA ARG A 120 3.14 3.03 13.11
C ARG A 120 2.11 3.04 11.98
N HIS A 121 2.54 3.20 10.73
CA HIS A 121 1.62 3.20 9.60
C HIS A 121 0.93 1.84 9.43
N LEU A 122 1.64 0.72 9.58
CA LEU A 122 1.04 -0.61 9.55
C LEU A 122 0.09 -0.85 10.74
N GLY A 123 0.48 -0.44 11.95
CA GLY A 123 -0.35 -0.55 13.14
C GLY A 123 -1.67 0.23 13.02
N ASN A 124 -1.62 1.43 12.42
CA ASN A 124 -2.80 2.26 12.19
C ASN A 124 -3.78 1.68 11.16
N LEU A 125 -3.30 0.85 10.23
CA LEU A 125 -4.17 0.16 9.26
C LEU A 125 -4.99 -0.93 9.95
N GLY A 126 -4.37 -1.68 10.86
CA GLY A 126 -5.00 -2.78 11.60
C GLY A 126 -5.68 -3.81 10.70
N GLU A 127 -6.69 -4.50 11.24
CA GLU A 127 -7.45 -5.51 10.52
C GLU A 127 -8.21 -4.91 9.31
N ARG A 128 -8.78 -3.71 9.48
CA ARG A 128 -9.51 -3.04 8.40
C ARG A 128 -8.63 -2.83 7.18
N GLY A 129 -7.41 -2.34 7.37
CA GLY A 129 -6.47 -2.17 6.26
C GLY A 129 -6.04 -3.50 5.64
N ALA A 130 -5.93 -4.57 6.43
CA ALA A 130 -5.66 -5.91 5.89
C ALA A 130 -6.80 -6.42 4.99
N ARG A 131 -8.07 -6.22 5.40
CA ARG A 131 -9.24 -6.57 4.57
C ARG A 131 -9.29 -5.75 3.28
N VAL A 132 -9.08 -4.43 3.37
CA VAL A 132 -9.02 -3.54 2.19
C VAL A 132 -7.90 -3.96 1.23
N LEU A 133 -6.73 -4.33 1.76
CA LEU A 133 -5.63 -4.83 0.94
C LEU A 133 -6.00 -6.16 0.26
N HIS A 134 -6.64 -7.07 1.00
CA HIS A 134 -7.09 -8.36 0.47
C HIS A 134 -8.08 -8.18 -0.69
N ASP A 135 -9.11 -7.33 -0.51
CA ASP A 135 -10.11 -7.05 -1.54
C ASP A 135 -9.49 -6.42 -2.80
N PHE A 136 -8.51 -5.52 -2.59
CA PHE A 136 -7.73 -4.94 -3.67
C PHE A 136 -6.91 -6.00 -4.42
N LEU A 137 -6.19 -6.87 -3.71
CA LEU A 137 -5.37 -7.93 -4.31
C LEU A 137 -6.23 -8.92 -5.09
N LEU A 138 -7.41 -9.27 -4.58
CA LEU A 138 -8.36 -10.16 -5.25
C LEU A 138 -8.86 -9.53 -6.55
N SER A 139 -9.34 -8.28 -6.49
CA SER A 139 -9.79 -7.52 -7.66
C SER A 139 -8.69 -7.33 -8.70
N PHE A 140 -7.48 -6.99 -8.25
CA PHE A 140 -6.32 -6.84 -9.11
C PHE A 140 -5.96 -8.16 -9.80
N THR A 141 -5.87 -9.25 -9.05
CA THR A 141 -5.54 -10.58 -9.60
C THR A 141 -6.58 -11.04 -10.62
N ALA A 142 -7.86 -10.81 -10.36
CA ALA A 142 -8.93 -11.12 -11.31
C ALA A 142 -8.78 -10.33 -12.61
N SER A 143 -8.54 -9.02 -12.53
CA SER A 143 -8.33 -8.17 -13.70
C SER A 143 -7.08 -8.58 -14.50
N GLN A 144 -5.99 -8.96 -13.83
CA GLN A 144 -4.80 -9.47 -14.51
C GLN A 144 -5.05 -10.83 -15.16
N ALA A 145 -5.81 -11.73 -14.53
CA ALA A 145 -6.15 -13.03 -15.09
C ALA A 145 -6.98 -12.90 -16.37
N GLU A 146 -7.95 -11.98 -16.38
CA GLU A 146 -8.73 -11.62 -17.57
C GLU A 146 -7.84 -11.04 -18.66
N HIS A 147 -6.96 -10.08 -18.32
CA HIS A 147 -6.05 -9.45 -19.27
C HIS A 147 -5.05 -10.44 -19.90
N CYS A 148 -4.63 -11.46 -19.15
CA CYS A 148 -3.74 -12.51 -19.65
C CYS A 148 -4.45 -13.54 -20.56
N GLY A 149 -5.79 -13.51 -20.67
CA GLY A 149 -6.54 -14.43 -21.53
C GLY A 149 -6.30 -15.90 -21.16
N LEU A 150 -6.24 -16.20 -19.86
CA LEU A 150 -5.90 -17.54 -19.38
C LEU A 150 -6.95 -18.55 -19.85
N SER A 151 -6.51 -19.57 -20.59
CA SER A 151 -7.36 -20.67 -21.06
C SER A 151 -7.83 -21.61 -19.94
N ARG A 152 -7.18 -21.55 -18.78
CA ARG A 152 -7.50 -22.35 -17.60
C ARG A 152 -7.07 -21.61 -16.33
N ILE A 153 -7.97 -21.54 -15.35
CA ILE A 153 -7.69 -21.10 -13.98
C ILE A 153 -7.77 -22.32 -13.06
N THR A 154 -6.78 -22.51 -12.20
CA THR A 154 -6.78 -23.57 -11.18
C THR A 154 -7.03 -22.93 -9.83
N LEU A 155 -8.06 -23.39 -9.12
CA LEU A 155 -8.39 -22.94 -7.78
C LEU A 155 -8.02 -24.04 -6.79
N ASP A 156 -7.14 -23.70 -5.86
CA ASP A 156 -6.81 -24.56 -4.73
C ASP A 156 -7.81 -24.27 -3.60
N CYS A 157 -8.70 -25.23 -3.33
CA CYS A 157 -9.82 -25.08 -2.40
C CYS A 157 -9.56 -25.74 -1.04
N ASP A 158 -8.38 -26.32 -0.82
CA ASP A 158 -8.10 -27.17 0.35
C ASP A 158 -7.94 -26.38 1.67
N SER A 159 -7.85 -25.05 1.60
CA SER A 159 -7.59 -24.19 2.76
C SER A 159 -8.81 -23.51 3.39
N THR A 160 -10.04 -23.78 2.92
CA THR A 160 -11.26 -23.10 3.44
C THR A 160 -12.10 -24.06 4.27
N VAL A 161 -11.89 -24.08 5.59
CA VAL A 161 -12.77 -24.80 6.51
C VAL A 161 -14.05 -23.97 6.70
N PHE A 162 -15.13 -24.38 6.05
CA PHE A 162 -16.46 -23.93 6.44
C PHE A 162 -16.81 -24.56 7.79
N MET A 163 -17.15 -23.75 8.79
CA MET A 163 -17.73 -24.26 10.02
C MET A 163 -19.12 -24.85 9.72
N ALA A 164 -19.16 -26.16 9.48
CA ALA A 164 -20.42 -26.89 9.41
C ALA A 164 -20.97 -27.06 10.82
N TYR A 165 -21.85 -26.15 11.26
CA TYR A 165 -22.71 -26.43 12.40
C TYR A 165 -23.77 -27.46 11.96
N GLY A 166 -23.45 -28.74 12.12
CA GLY A 166 -24.44 -29.81 12.27
C GLY A 166 -25.22 -30.26 11.02
N ASN A 167 -24.98 -29.73 9.82
CA ASN A 167 -25.56 -30.29 8.58
C ASN A 167 -24.53 -30.25 7.45
N GLN A 168 -23.91 -31.39 7.19
CA GLN A 168 -22.91 -31.56 6.15
C GLN A 168 -23.63 -31.65 4.79
N GLN A 169 -23.86 -30.49 4.16
CA GLN A 169 -24.32 -30.41 2.77
C GLN A 169 -23.11 -30.08 1.88
N VAL A 170 -22.97 -30.85 0.81
CA VAL A 170 -21.96 -30.66 -0.24
C VAL A 170 -22.25 -29.34 -0.95
N PHE A 171 -21.33 -28.39 -0.86
CA PHE A 171 -21.44 -27.12 -1.58
C PHE A 171 -20.81 -27.26 -2.96
N HIS A 172 -21.61 -27.03 -4.01
CA HIS A 172 -21.11 -26.84 -5.36
C HIS A 172 -20.66 -25.39 -5.52
N VAL A 173 -19.35 -25.17 -5.67
CA VAL A 173 -18.81 -23.87 -6.06
C VAL A 173 -18.94 -23.73 -7.58
N TYR A 174 -19.85 -22.87 -8.02
CA TYR A 174 -19.94 -22.46 -9.42
C TYR A 174 -19.08 -21.22 -9.62
N VAL A 175 -17.94 -21.36 -10.29
CA VAL A 175 -17.14 -20.23 -10.76
C VAL A 175 -17.53 -19.97 -12.20
N PHE A 176 -18.31 -18.92 -12.41
CA PHE A 176 -18.55 -18.39 -13.75
C PHE A 176 -17.39 -17.47 -14.11
N ILE A 177 -16.60 -17.91 -15.07
CA ILE A 177 -15.68 -17.05 -15.83
C ILE A 177 -16.48 -16.69 -17.09
N ASN A 178 -16.84 -15.41 -17.25
CA ASN A 178 -17.34 -14.89 -18.51
C ASN A 178 -16.16 -14.54 -19.42
#